data_AF-A0AAP5Y3J4-F1
#
_entry.id   AF-A0AAP5Y3J4-F1
#
_cell.length_a   1.000
_cell.length_b   1.000
_cell.length_c   1.000
_cell.angle_alpha   90.00
_cell.angle_beta   90.00
_cell.angle_gamma   90.00
#
_symmetry.space_group_name_H-M   'P 1'
#
loop_
_entity.id
_entity.type
_entity.pdbx_description
1 polymer ?
#
loop_
_entity_poly.entity_id
_entity_poly.type
_entity_poly.pdbx_seq_one_letter_code
_entity_poly.pdbx_strand_id
1 'polypeptide(L)'
;MWVANNYKTREDNYLKFLKQQAIEGPKFSEIDYKLIERGMTVDTNDHHGWVFVNPDDNPITGKNGLYRQRNQNRLLSNEGWVQRNPHGIANQNYDGWDKADISSNSEWKTEIDKVAGSGSGSIKVYQYTQNAQNKHKAVKSQIIAVSIDANDKNAFEKFQEFLKSNVGNKIDAVVLKNVGTKNKDQNIDKILQALPNNVQKLTLFLDDQKAINGLSALRGKKLKELELYSNEKAIADNWAINPNAVADVDFISFDYNNAADFHKNTPDEQIPGSILFDTLRWDKGDDATKITEGLKLAFGSKIYQRPFQGRHGGKGGYPPKLDFSETNIKTIKNLKFDEIDQIFNDNIKNWKEDKYASQDYEGFKKLRFTDIYFAADSNSASSTNSGSTFSANVSDFEGSKYTDKLSGISERYGNPSGRIYFRDQTGQNQQNVTFNISGNPNEDAKEQLKAFVESVNNAYPFSKIVVDSEDIKQDLIKFYQEKTKDPRQKEASKGKFALREISVKSSSS
;
A
#
# COMPACT_ATOMS: atom_id res chain seq x y z
N MET A 1 -16.68 7.93 43.94
CA MET A 1 -15.76 8.81 44.71
C MET A 1 -14.82 9.47 43.72
N TRP A 2 -14.98 10.76 43.48
CA TRP A 2 -14.01 11.56 42.72
C TRP A 2 -12.75 11.68 43.58
N VAL A 3 -11.65 11.09 43.14
CA VAL A 3 -10.34 11.28 43.80
C VAL A 3 -9.95 12.73 43.59
N ALA A 4 -9.68 13.45 44.68
CA ALA A 4 -9.23 14.83 44.63
C ALA A 4 -7.96 14.92 43.75
N ASN A 5 -8.07 15.65 42.65
CA ASN A 5 -6.99 15.85 41.70
C ASN A 5 -5.80 16.52 42.41
N ASN A 6 -4.72 15.77 42.61
CA ASN A 6 -3.56 16.16 43.40
C ASN A 6 -2.57 17.06 42.61
N TYR A 7 -3.11 18.05 41.88
CA TYR A 7 -2.34 18.93 41.00
C TYR A 7 -1.18 19.60 41.73
N LYS A 8 -1.42 20.10 42.95
CA LYS A 8 -0.39 20.79 43.74
C LYS A 8 0.82 19.90 44.02
N THR A 9 0.59 18.65 44.44
CA THR A 9 1.69 17.69 44.67
C THR A 9 2.43 17.35 43.38
N ARG A 10 1.73 17.25 42.24
CA ARG A 10 2.38 17.03 40.94
C ARG A 10 3.26 18.21 40.54
N GLU A 11 2.76 19.43 40.66
CA GLU A 11 3.51 20.65 40.35
C GLU A 11 4.70 20.86 41.30
N ASP A 12 4.52 20.60 42.61
CA ASP A 12 5.60 20.71 43.61
C ASP A 12 6.71 19.67 43.34
N ASN A 13 6.34 18.46 42.93
CA ASN A 13 7.31 17.42 42.54
C ASN A 13 8.03 17.79 41.24
N TYR A 14 7.32 18.34 40.25
CA TYR A 14 7.93 18.81 39.01
C TYR A 14 8.88 20.00 39.26
N LEU A 15 8.52 20.93 40.14
CA LEU A 15 9.40 22.04 40.53
C LEU A 15 10.66 21.57 41.25
N LYS A 16 10.56 20.55 42.12
CA LYS A 16 11.74 19.91 42.74
C LYS A 16 12.64 19.25 41.70
N PHE A 17 12.05 18.55 40.74
CA PHE A 17 12.79 17.96 39.62
C PHE A 17 13.53 19.02 38.79
N LEU A 18 12.87 20.13 38.44
CA LEU A 18 13.50 21.24 37.70
C LEU A 18 14.64 21.91 38.48
N LYS A 19 14.47 22.14 39.79
CA LYS A 19 15.53 22.68 40.66
C LYS A 19 16.73 21.74 40.75
N GLN A 20 16.49 20.43 40.81
CA GLN A 20 17.56 19.43 40.80
C GLN A 20 18.29 19.41 39.46
N GLN A 21 17.58 19.47 38.32
CA GLN A 21 18.21 19.57 37.01
C GLN A 21 19.06 20.82 36.83
N ALA A 22 18.63 21.97 37.38
CA ALA A 22 19.42 23.19 37.33
C ALA A 22 20.75 23.07 38.11
N ILE A 23 20.81 22.26 39.16
CA ILE A 23 22.03 21.98 39.93
C ILE A 23 22.92 20.97 39.19
N GLU A 24 22.32 19.92 38.62
CA GLU A 24 23.05 18.84 37.96
C GLU A 24 23.58 19.21 36.56
N GLY A 25 23.06 20.27 35.95
CA GLY A 25 23.33 20.63 34.56
C GLY A 25 22.64 19.67 33.57
N PRO A 26 22.67 19.98 32.26
CA PRO A 26 22.08 19.10 31.25
C PRO A 26 22.82 17.75 31.22
N LYS A 27 22.12 16.68 31.56
CA LYS A 27 22.60 15.31 31.39
C LYS A 27 22.18 14.82 30.01
N PHE A 28 23.08 14.96 29.04
CA PHE A 28 22.89 14.36 27.72
C PHE A 28 22.98 12.83 27.82
N SER A 29 21.98 12.15 27.28
CA SER A 29 22.02 10.72 27.01
C SER A 29 22.94 10.41 25.82
N GLU A 30 23.28 9.14 25.61
CA GLU A 30 24.01 8.72 24.39
C GLU A 30 23.26 9.11 23.11
N ILE A 31 21.92 9.11 23.14
CA ILE A 31 21.09 9.57 22.03
C ILE A 31 21.30 11.07 21.80
N ASP A 32 21.33 11.87 22.86
CA ASP A 32 21.52 13.32 22.73
C ASP A 32 22.92 13.64 22.17
N TYR A 33 23.96 12.96 22.64
CA TYR A 33 25.31 13.11 22.07
C TYR A 33 25.33 12.74 20.59
N LYS A 34 24.67 11.64 20.22
CA LYS A 34 24.54 11.23 18.82
C LYS A 34 23.80 12.27 17.98
N LEU A 35 22.76 12.92 18.50
CA LEU A 35 22.05 14.00 17.80
C LEU A 35 22.93 15.25 17.65
N ILE A 36 23.70 15.61 18.68
CA ILE A 36 24.67 16.72 18.64
C ILE A 36 25.77 16.44 17.59
N GLU A 37 26.33 15.24 17.57
CA GLU A 37 27.32 14.81 16.56
C GLU A 37 26.76 14.87 15.13
N ARG A 38 25.44 14.76 14.98
CA ARG A 38 24.72 14.88 13.70
C ARG A 38 24.39 16.33 13.32
N GLY A 39 24.87 17.31 14.10
CA GLY A 39 24.65 18.73 13.86
C GLY A 39 23.27 19.20 14.28
N MET A 40 22.66 18.56 15.28
CA MET A 40 21.37 18.96 15.84
C MET A 40 21.54 19.73 17.15
N THR A 41 20.55 20.55 17.47
CA THR A 41 20.42 21.31 18.72
C THR A 41 18.96 21.26 19.19
N VAL A 42 18.72 21.61 20.45
CA VAL A 42 17.36 21.64 21.02
C VAL A 42 16.56 22.79 20.38
N ASP A 43 15.31 22.53 20.00
CA ASP A 43 14.42 23.56 19.45
C ASP A 43 14.12 24.62 20.53
N THR A 44 14.24 25.90 20.17
CA THR A 44 13.94 26.99 21.09
C THR A 44 12.44 27.15 21.36
N ASN A 45 11.58 26.57 20.51
CA ASN A 45 10.12 26.61 20.64
C ASN A 45 9.55 25.35 21.30
N ASP A 46 10.28 24.23 21.28
CA ASP A 46 9.93 22.97 21.92
C ASP A 46 11.16 22.36 22.59
N HIS A 47 11.22 22.42 23.92
CA HIS A 47 12.38 21.96 24.69
C HIS A 47 12.54 20.43 24.67
N HIS A 48 11.60 19.70 24.04
CA HIS A 48 11.70 18.27 23.75
C HIS A 48 12.02 17.98 22.28
N GLY A 49 12.04 19.00 21.41
CA GLY A 49 12.35 18.90 20.00
C GLY A 49 13.84 19.06 19.72
N TRP A 50 14.32 18.35 18.69
CA TRP A 50 15.67 18.52 18.14
C TRP A 50 15.57 19.02 16.70
N VAL A 51 16.34 20.04 16.38
CA VAL A 51 16.40 20.65 15.05
C VAL A 51 17.83 20.66 14.54
N PHE A 52 18.00 20.60 13.21
CA PHE A 52 19.33 20.75 12.62
C PHE A 52 19.81 22.20 12.77
N VAL A 53 21.06 22.37 13.20
CA VAL A 53 21.72 23.69 13.28
C VAL A 53 21.77 24.33 11.90
N ASN A 54 22.06 23.53 10.86
CA ASN A 54 21.92 23.92 9.48
C ASN A 54 20.65 23.28 8.89
N PRO A 55 19.61 24.06 8.54
CA PRO A 55 18.37 23.51 7.97
C PRO A 55 18.57 22.69 6.69
N ASP A 56 19.63 22.95 5.92
CA ASP A 56 19.94 22.19 4.71
C ASP A 56 20.42 20.76 4.99
N ASP A 57 20.86 20.47 6.21
CA ASP A 57 21.23 19.12 6.65
C ASP A 57 20.00 18.27 7.01
N ASN A 58 18.80 18.87 7.06
CA ASN A 58 17.57 18.14 7.32
C ASN A 58 17.30 17.11 6.20
N PRO A 59 17.27 15.79 6.51
CA PRO A 59 17.11 14.74 5.50
C PRO A 59 15.72 14.70 4.87
N ILE A 60 14.75 15.45 5.41
CA ILE A 60 13.38 15.51 4.91
C ILE A 60 13.15 16.77 4.05
N THR A 61 13.54 17.95 4.55
CA THR A 61 13.20 19.26 3.94
C THR A 61 14.40 20.08 3.44
N GLY A 62 15.62 19.72 3.84
CA GLY A 62 16.85 20.44 3.47
C GLY A 62 17.14 20.39 1.98
N LYS A 63 18.24 21.02 1.54
CA LYS A 63 18.63 21.10 0.12
C LYS A 63 18.68 19.74 -0.59
N ASN A 64 19.15 18.70 0.10
CA ASN A 64 19.19 17.33 -0.39
C ASN A 64 18.10 16.44 0.23
N GLY A 65 17.10 17.03 0.88
CA GLY A 65 16.05 16.32 1.60
C GLY A 65 15.09 15.56 0.70
N LEU A 66 14.48 14.52 1.25
CA LEU A 66 13.56 13.60 0.59
C LEU A 66 12.48 14.30 -0.24
N TYR A 67 11.84 15.36 0.28
CA TYR A 67 10.75 16.01 -0.43
C TYR A 67 11.20 16.81 -1.64
N ARG A 68 12.38 17.44 -1.60
CA ARG A 68 12.95 18.11 -2.78
C ARG A 68 13.27 17.10 -3.86
N GLN A 69 13.97 16.03 -3.51
CA GLN A 69 14.32 14.98 -4.48
C GLN A 69 13.06 14.39 -5.13
N ARG A 70 11.99 14.16 -4.36
CA ARG A 70 10.70 13.73 -4.90
C ARG A 70 10.13 14.71 -5.92
N ASN A 71 10.13 16.01 -5.63
CA ASN A 71 9.65 17.02 -6.57
C ASN A 71 10.53 17.15 -7.82
N GLN A 72 11.85 16.97 -7.68
CA GLN A 72 12.81 16.99 -8.79
C GLN A 72 12.67 15.78 -9.72
N ASN A 73 12.24 14.62 -9.20
CA ASN A 73 12.01 13.40 -9.98
C ASN A 73 10.75 13.44 -10.86
N ARG A 74 9.81 14.37 -10.61
CA ARG A 74 8.57 14.51 -11.41
C ARG A 74 8.87 14.86 -12.86
N LEU A 75 7.95 14.54 -13.77
CA LEU A 75 8.01 15.03 -15.15
C LEU A 75 7.87 16.56 -15.18
N LEU A 76 6.88 17.08 -14.44
CA LEU A 76 6.66 18.50 -14.18
C LEU A 76 7.38 18.89 -12.88
N SER A 77 8.72 18.83 -12.91
CA SER A 77 9.61 19.00 -11.75
C SER A 77 9.71 20.44 -11.24
N ASN A 78 10.07 20.63 -9.96
CA ASN A 78 10.46 21.91 -9.38
C ASN A 78 11.52 21.74 -8.26
N GLU A 79 12.12 22.84 -7.79
CA GLU A 79 13.15 22.83 -6.71
C GLU A 79 12.59 22.89 -5.28
N GLY A 80 11.28 23.12 -5.15
CA GLY A 80 10.60 23.23 -3.86
C GLY A 80 10.56 21.89 -3.12
N TRP A 81 10.35 21.95 -1.80
CA TRP A 81 10.12 20.77 -0.96
C TRP A 81 8.63 20.59 -0.60
N VAL A 82 7.79 21.55 -0.97
CA VAL A 82 6.36 21.53 -0.65
C VAL A 82 5.65 20.55 -1.57
N GLN A 83 4.78 19.72 -1.00
CA GLN A 83 3.93 18.82 -1.77
C GLN A 83 2.78 19.59 -2.44
N ARG A 84 2.20 19.04 -3.50
CA ARG A 84 1.04 19.67 -4.14
C ARG A 84 -0.15 19.64 -3.19
N ASN A 85 -0.72 20.81 -2.95
CA ASN A 85 -1.94 20.94 -2.16
C ASN A 85 -3.16 20.39 -2.94
N PRO A 86 -4.28 20.11 -2.25
CA PRO A 86 -5.47 19.52 -2.88
C PRO A 86 -6.01 20.35 -4.05
N HIS A 87 -6.06 21.67 -3.92
CA HIS A 87 -6.51 22.57 -4.98
C HIS A 87 -5.65 22.46 -6.25
N GLY A 88 -4.33 22.40 -6.09
CA GLY A 88 -3.37 22.22 -7.17
C GLY A 88 -3.53 20.85 -7.83
N ILE A 89 -3.77 19.79 -7.06
CA ILE A 89 -4.05 18.45 -7.58
C ILE A 89 -5.33 18.43 -8.41
N ALA A 90 -6.46 18.88 -7.85
CA ALA A 90 -7.76 18.91 -8.53
C ALA A 90 -7.71 19.66 -9.86
N ASN A 91 -7.02 20.81 -9.86
CA ASN A 91 -6.91 21.69 -11.02
C ASN A 91 -5.74 21.35 -11.95
N GLN A 92 -4.94 20.32 -11.65
CA GLN A 92 -3.76 19.96 -12.44
C GLN A 92 -2.75 21.12 -12.54
N ASN A 93 -2.61 21.91 -11.47
CA ASN A 93 -1.59 22.95 -11.36
C ASN A 93 -0.32 22.35 -10.77
N TYR A 94 0.82 22.76 -11.31
CA TYR A 94 2.15 22.31 -10.92
C TYR A 94 3.01 23.55 -10.64
N ASP A 95 3.59 23.63 -9.45
CA ASP A 95 4.42 24.77 -9.07
C ASP A 95 5.62 24.90 -10.01
N GLY A 96 5.88 26.11 -10.50
CA GLY A 96 6.94 26.39 -11.46
C GLY A 96 6.57 26.13 -12.93
N TRP A 97 5.29 25.89 -13.23
CA TRP A 97 4.80 25.65 -14.59
C TRP A 97 3.55 26.48 -14.87
N ASP A 98 3.55 27.17 -16.00
CA ASP A 98 2.39 27.87 -16.54
C ASP A 98 1.54 26.87 -17.34
N LYS A 99 0.22 26.89 -17.13
CA LYS A 99 -0.73 25.98 -17.78
C LYS A 99 -1.68 26.75 -18.70
N ALA A 100 -1.76 26.35 -19.95
CA ALA A 100 -2.71 26.89 -20.93
C ALA A 100 -3.65 25.79 -21.45
N ASP A 101 -4.97 26.07 -21.52
CA ASP A 101 -5.94 25.21 -22.23
C ASP A 101 -5.83 25.49 -23.73
N ILE A 102 -5.35 24.50 -24.48
CA ILE A 102 -5.16 24.59 -25.93
C ILE A 102 -6.16 23.74 -26.71
N SER A 103 -7.23 23.28 -26.06
CA SER A 103 -8.24 22.39 -26.67
C SER A 103 -8.93 23.00 -27.90
N SER A 104 -9.00 24.33 -27.97
CA SER A 104 -9.62 25.07 -29.08
C SER A 104 -8.70 25.30 -30.28
N ASN A 105 -7.40 25.00 -30.15
CA ASN A 105 -6.46 25.07 -31.28
C ASN A 105 -6.89 24.08 -32.36
N SER A 106 -6.80 24.50 -33.63
CA SER A 106 -7.40 23.78 -34.77
C SER A 106 -7.02 22.30 -34.87
N GLU A 107 -5.76 21.96 -34.62
CA GLU A 107 -5.27 20.58 -34.65
C GLU A 107 -5.93 19.68 -33.59
N TRP A 108 -6.11 20.20 -32.36
CA TRP A 108 -6.68 19.44 -31.24
C TRP A 108 -8.19 19.40 -31.33
N LYS A 109 -8.81 20.56 -31.62
CA LYS A 109 -10.25 20.69 -31.78
C LYS A 109 -10.80 19.73 -32.84
N THR A 110 -10.10 19.57 -33.96
CA THR A 110 -10.54 18.67 -35.04
C THR A 110 -10.63 17.23 -34.57
N GLU A 111 -9.62 16.74 -33.84
CA GLU A 111 -9.61 15.35 -33.35
C GLU A 111 -10.57 15.15 -32.17
N ILE A 112 -10.73 16.15 -31.29
CA ILE A 112 -11.74 16.13 -30.22
C ILE A 112 -13.15 16.07 -30.81
N ASP A 113 -13.46 16.93 -31.78
CA ASP A 113 -14.79 17.02 -32.38
C ASP A 113 -15.16 15.71 -33.10
N LYS A 114 -14.19 14.99 -33.70
CA LYS A 114 -14.41 13.68 -34.34
C LYS A 114 -14.90 12.61 -33.37
N VAL A 115 -14.31 12.54 -32.17
CA VAL A 115 -14.58 11.46 -31.20
C VAL A 115 -15.64 11.83 -30.18
N ALA A 116 -15.69 13.10 -29.77
CA ALA A 116 -16.53 13.57 -28.68
C ALA A 116 -17.69 14.46 -29.14
N GLY A 117 -17.68 14.92 -30.39
CA GLY A 117 -18.64 15.87 -30.93
C GLY A 117 -18.24 17.33 -30.68
N SER A 118 -18.70 18.23 -31.55
CA SER A 118 -18.37 19.65 -31.46
C SER A 118 -18.84 20.29 -30.15
N GLY A 119 -17.91 20.98 -29.49
CA GLY A 119 -18.17 21.65 -28.22
C GLY A 119 -18.17 20.73 -27.01
N SER A 120 -17.80 19.45 -27.17
CA SER A 120 -17.65 18.55 -26.03
C SER A 120 -16.53 19.01 -25.10
N GLY A 121 -16.88 19.29 -23.84
CA GLY A 121 -15.93 19.58 -22.77
C GLY A 121 -15.27 18.32 -22.18
N SER A 122 -15.54 17.13 -22.74
CA SER A 122 -15.13 15.84 -22.16
C SER A 122 -13.63 15.56 -22.27
N ILE A 123 -12.96 16.10 -23.30
CA ILE A 123 -11.51 15.98 -23.49
C ILE A 123 -10.91 17.39 -23.42
N LYS A 124 -9.89 17.55 -22.60
CA LYS A 124 -9.13 18.79 -22.45
C LYS A 124 -7.67 18.55 -22.75
N VAL A 125 -7.06 19.46 -23.49
CA VAL A 125 -5.63 19.44 -23.80
C VAL A 125 -4.99 20.65 -23.16
N TYR A 126 -4.00 20.40 -22.31
CA TYR A 126 -3.23 21.42 -21.62
C TYR A 126 -1.79 21.43 -22.12
N GLN A 127 -1.27 22.63 -22.34
CA GLN A 127 0.15 22.87 -22.52
C GLN A 127 0.73 23.41 -21.22
N TYR A 128 1.80 22.77 -20.75
CA TYR A 128 2.60 23.25 -19.64
C TYR A 128 3.92 23.80 -20.16
N THR A 129 4.31 24.99 -19.69
CA THR A 129 5.59 25.61 -20.01
C THR A 129 6.27 26.04 -18.72
N GLN A 130 7.55 25.72 -18.57
CA GLN A 130 8.29 26.05 -17.37
C GLN A 130 8.42 27.57 -17.23
N ASN A 131 8.07 28.12 -16.06
CA ASN A 131 8.14 29.56 -15.82
C ASN A 131 9.47 29.98 -15.18
N ALA A 132 9.73 31.28 -15.15
CA ALA A 132 11.01 31.86 -14.70
C ALA A 132 11.33 31.58 -13.21
N GLN A 133 10.31 31.27 -12.40
CA GLN A 133 10.46 30.95 -10.99
C GLN A 133 11.02 29.53 -10.78
N ASN A 134 10.86 28.65 -11.76
CA ASN A 134 11.38 27.29 -11.69
C ASN A 134 12.83 27.24 -12.17
N LYS A 135 13.76 27.13 -11.23
CA LYS A 135 15.19 27.03 -11.52
C LYS A 135 15.67 25.59 -11.76
N HIS A 136 14.81 24.60 -11.50
CA HIS A 136 15.14 23.20 -11.76
C HIS A 136 15.15 22.97 -13.27
N LYS A 137 16.22 22.38 -13.81
CA LYS A 137 16.26 22.05 -15.24
C LYS A 137 15.30 20.90 -15.55
N ALA A 138 14.13 21.20 -16.13
CA ALA A 138 13.19 20.18 -16.55
C ALA A 138 13.75 19.35 -17.73
N VAL A 139 13.23 18.13 -17.89
CA VAL A 139 13.61 17.23 -18.99
C VAL A 139 13.08 17.73 -20.35
N LYS A 140 11.93 18.41 -20.34
CA LYS A 140 11.36 19.09 -21.50
C LYS A 140 10.95 20.50 -21.10
N SER A 141 11.11 21.46 -22.00
CA SER A 141 10.64 22.85 -21.80
C SER A 141 9.11 22.98 -21.92
N GLN A 142 8.48 22.04 -22.61
CA GLN A 142 7.05 21.98 -22.84
C GLN A 142 6.53 20.55 -22.67
N ILE A 143 5.37 20.41 -22.04
CA ILE A 143 4.65 19.14 -21.84
C ILE A 143 3.22 19.31 -22.32
N ILE A 144 2.76 18.41 -23.19
CA ILE A 144 1.35 18.32 -23.58
C ILE A 144 0.65 17.26 -22.74
N ALA A 145 -0.35 17.67 -21.97
CA ALA A 145 -1.17 16.76 -21.18
C ALA A 145 -2.59 16.70 -21.74
N VAL A 146 -3.19 15.51 -21.74
CA VAL A 146 -4.59 15.32 -22.10
C VAL A 146 -5.35 14.78 -20.92
N SER A 147 -6.46 15.43 -20.60
CA SER A 147 -7.32 15.11 -19.48
C SER A 147 -8.71 14.70 -19.95
N ILE A 148 -9.25 13.64 -19.37
CA ILE A 148 -10.63 13.21 -19.56
C ILE A 148 -11.32 12.97 -18.22
N ASP A 149 -12.62 13.29 -18.16
CA ASP A 149 -13.51 12.92 -17.07
C ASP A 149 -14.20 11.57 -17.37
N ALA A 150 -13.93 10.56 -16.54
CA ALA A 150 -14.51 9.23 -16.66
C ALA A 150 -16.01 9.17 -16.35
N ASN A 151 -16.61 10.25 -15.82
CA ASN A 151 -18.06 10.30 -15.57
C ASN A 151 -18.92 10.27 -16.85
N ASP A 152 -18.35 10.56 -18.04
CA ASP A 152 -19.03 10.30 -19.31
C ASP A 152 -19.08 8.78 -19.57
N LYS A 153 -20.28 8.24 -19.84
CA LYS A 153 -20.52 6.81 -20.07
C LYS A 153 -19.62 6.24 -21.18
N ASN A 154 -19.32 7.04 -22.21
CA ASN A 154 -18.49 6.63 -23.33
C ASN A 154 -17.09 7.26 -23.28
N ALA A 155 -16.69 7.85 -22.15
CA ALA A 155 -15.41 8.54 -21.97
C ALA A 155 -14.23 7.69 -22.47
N PHE A 156 -14.17 6.43 -22.04
CA PHE A 156 -13.01 5.58 -22.27
C PHE A 156 -12.84 5.18 -23.73
N GLU A 157 -13.95 4.90 -24.43
CA GLU A 157 -13.94 4.59 -25.85
C GLU A 157 -13.49 5.81 -26.66
N LYS A 158 -14.10 6.98 -26.40
CA LYS A 158 -13.72 8.25 -27.04
C LYS A 158 -12.26 8.60 -26.80
N PHE A 159 -11.77 8.38 -25.58
CA PHE A 159 -10.39 8.67 -25.24
C PHE A 159 -9.41 7.71 -25.90
N GLN A 160 -9.74 6.43 -25.95
CA GLN A 160 -8.95 5.44 -26.67
C GLN A 160 -8.85 5.80 -28.16
N GLU A 161 -9.94 6.24 -28.78
CA GLU A 161 -9.93 6.70 -30.17
C GLU A 161 -9.09 7.98 -30.33
N PHE A 162 -9.24 8.92 -29.41
CA PHE A 162 -8.44 10.15 -29.39
C PHE A 162 -6.94 9.87 -29.29
N LEU A 163 -6.52 8.98 -28.40
CA LEU A 163 -5.11 8.61 -28.21
C LEU A 163 -4.53 7.91 -29.45
N LYS A 164 -5.36 7.28 -30.29
CA LYS A 164 -4.94 6.64 -31.55
C LYS A 164 -4.95 7.60 -32.75
N SER A 165 -5.44 8.83 -32.58
CA SER A 165 -5.49 9.83 -33.63
C SER A 165 -4.11 10.39 -34.00
N ASN A 166 -4.06 11.23 -35.04
CA ASN A 166 -2.82 11.85 -35.53
C ASN A 166 -2.10 12.73 -34.48
N VAL A 167 -2.80 13.19 -33.44
CA VAL A 167 -2.20 13.98 -32.36
C VAL A 167 -1.74 13.13 -31.17
N GLY A 168 -2.07 11.84 -31.14
CA GLY A 168 -1.73 10.92 -30.03
C GLY A 168 -0.23 10.87 -29.74
N ASN A 169 0.60 10.88 -30.78
CA ASN A 169 2.07 10.86 -30.67
C ASN A 169 2.68 12.18 -30.15
N LYS A 170 1.87 13.24 -29.97
CA LYS A 170 2.29 14.53 -29.39
C LYS A 170 2.04 14.61 -27.89
N ILE A 171 1.35 13.61 -27.31
CA ILE A 171 0.90 13.64 -25.91
C ILE A 171 2.00 13.14 -24.98
N ASP A 172 2.44 13.97 -24.05
CA ASP A 172 3.46 13.59 -23.06
C ASP A 172 2.84 13.03 -21.77
N ALA A 173 1.64 13.48 -21.41
CA ALA A 173 0.98 13.12 -20.17
C ALA A 173 -0.51 12.85 -20.36
N VAL A 174 -1.04 11.90 -19.61
CA VAL A 174 -2.46 11.54 -19.60
C VAL A 174 -3.03 11.67 -18.20
N VAL A 175 -4.22 12.24 -18.07
CA VAL A 175 -4.95 12.40 -16.81
C VAL A 175 -6.35 11.82 -16.93
N LEU A 176 -6.65 10.78 -16.15
CA LEU A 176 -7.99 10.20 -16.03
C LEU A 176 -8.62 10.66 -14.72
N LYS A 177 -9.68 11.48 -14.81
CA LYS A 177 -10.41 11.98 -13.65
C LYS A 177 -11.61 11.10 -13.32
N ASN A 178 -11.96 11.04 -12.03
CA ASN A 178 -13.23 10.50 -11.52
C ASN A 178 -13.50 9.02 -11.91
N VAL A 179 -12.46 8.20 -11.97
CA VAL A 179 -12.60 6.78 -12.30
C VAL A 179 -13.28 6.06 -11.14
N GLY A 180 -14.40 5.41 -11.42
CA GLY A 180 -15.18 4.67 -10.40
C GLY A 180 -16.15 5.54 -9.61
N THR A 181 -16.21 6.85 -9.82
CA THR A 181 -17.09 7.76 -9.06
C THR A 181 -18.57 7.52 -9.38
N LYS A 182 -18.99 7.66 -10.64
CA LYS A 182 -20.39 7.38 -11.07
C LYS A 182 -20.59 5.94 -11.54
N ASN A 183 -19.55 5.33 -12.11
CA ASN A 183 -19.62 4.01 -12.73
C ASN A 183 -18.58 3.10 -12.07
N LYS A 184 -18.98 2.37 -11.03
CA LYS A 184 -18.05 1.55 -10.21
C LYS A 184 -17.39 0.38 -10.96
N ASP A 185 -18.01 -0.05 -12.06
CA ASP A 185 -17.49 -1.13 -12.90
C ASP A 185 -16.51 -0.64 -13.99
N GLN A 186 -16.18 0.66 -14.00
CA GLN A 186 -15.18 1.19 -14.91
C GLN A 186 -13.80 0.62 -14.61
N ASN A 187 -13.23 -0.03 -15.62
CA ASN A 187 -11.85 -0.52 -15.61
C ASN A 187 -11.00 0.35 -16.55
N ILE A 188 -9.83 0.74 -16.07
CA ILE A 188 -8.86 1.57 -16.80
C ILE A 188 -8.03 0.75 -17.81
N ASP A 189 -8.06 -0.59 -17.73
CA ASP A 189 -7.25 -1.52 -18.51
C ASP A 189 -7.14 -1.18 -20.00
N LYS A 190 -8.26 -0.95 -20.69
CA LYS A 190 -8.30 -0.66 -22.14
C LYS A 190 -7.60 0.65 -22.49
N ILE A 191 -7.79 1.69 -21.67
CA ILE A 191 -7.10 2.96 -21.88
C ILE A 191 -5.60 2.78 -21.64
N LEU A 192 -5.22 2.10 -20.56
CA LEU A 192 -3.81 1.90 -20.22
C LEU A 192 -3.07 1.11 -21.32
N GLN A 193 -3.72 0.09 -21.89
CA GLN A 193 -3.20 -0.65 -23.04
C GLN A 193 -3.01 0.25 -24.27
N ALA A 194 -3.98 1.14 -24.50
CA ALA A 194 -3.99 2.08 -25.63
C ALA A 194 -3.06 3.28 -25.45
N LEU A 195 -2.41 3.46 -24.29
CA LEU A 195 -1.47 4.56 -24.07
C LEU A 195 -0.37 4.54 -25.14
N PRO A 196 -0.17 5.67 -25.87
CA PRO A 196 0.92 5.82 -26.81
C PRO A 196 2.29 5.65 -26.13
N ASN A 197 3.26 5.09 -26.84
CA ASN A 197 4.59 4.80 -26.28
C ASN A 197 5.39 6.06 -25.87
N ASN A 198 5.02 7.23 -26.39
CA ASN A 198 5.62 8.52 -26.04
C ASN A 198 5.07 9.12 -24.73
N VAL A 199 3.98 8.59 -24.18
CA VAL A 199 3.44 9.07 -22.90
C VAL A 199 4.44 8.76 -21.79
N GLN A 200 4.88 9.80 -21.09
CA GLN A 200 5.86 9.71 -20.00
C GLN A 200 5.21 9.80 -18.62
N LYS A 201 4.01 10.37 -18.52
CA LYS A 201 3.30 10.56 -17.26
C LYS A 201 1.85 10.11 -17.34
N LEU A 202 1.39 9.43 -16.29
CA LEU A 202 -0.02 9.09 -16.10
C LEU A 202 -0.48 9.59 -14.73
N THR A 203 -1.64 10.25 -14.69
CA THR A 203 -2.32 10.63 -13.45
C THR A 203 -3.71 9.98 -13.42
N LEU A 204 -3.99 9.23 -12.36
CA LEU A 204 -5.27 8.55 -12.15
C LEU A 204 -5.94 9.08 -10.89
N PHE A 205 -7.17 9.57 -11.02
CA PHE A 205 -8.05 9.84 -9.89
C PHE A 205 -9.01 8.67 -9.73
N LEU A 206 -8.76 7.82 -8.74
CA LEU A 206 -9.47 6.59 -8.44
C LEU A 206 -10.34 6.79 -7.19
N ASP A 207 -11.66 6.73 -7.36
CA ASP A 207 -12.62 6.94 -6.26
C ASP A 207 -13.32 5.65 -5.82
N ASP A 208 -12.99 4.52 -6.46
CA ASP A 208 -13.37 3.17 -6.03
C ASP A 208 -12.13 2.27 -5.98
N GLN A 209 -12.04 1.40 -4.97
CA GLN A 209 -10.90 0.50 -4.81
C GLN A 209 -10.79 -0.52 -5.94
N LYS A 210 -11.89 -0.86 -6.62
CA LYS A 210 -11.88 -1.73 -7.80
C LYS A 210 -11.34 -1.01 -9.04
N ALA A 211 -11.37 0.33 -9.07
CA ALA A 211 -10.88 1.11 -10.20
C ALA A 211 -9.37 0.91 -10.46
N ILE A 212 -8.60 0.49 -9.44
CA ILE A 212 -7.16 0.19 -9.60
C ILE A 212 -6.89 -1.17 -10.25
N ASN A 213 -7.88 -2.07 -10.36
CA ASN A 213 -7.69 -3.44 -10.84
C ASN A 213 -7.10 -3.50 -12.27
N GLY A 214 -7.28 -2.44 -13.06
CA GLY A 214 -6.72 -2.34 -14.41
C GLY A 214 -5.24 -1.99 -14.48
N LEU A 215 -4.58 -1.69 -13.36
CA LEU A 215 -3.20 -1.17 -13.37
C LEU A 215 -2.20 -2.15 -14.00
N SER A 216 -2.47 -3.45 -13.97
CA SER A 216 -1.66 -4.49 -14.63
C SER A 216 -1.45 -4.27 -16.13
N ALA A 217 -2.33 -3.51 -16.78
CA ALA A 217 -2.18 -3.08 -18.17
C ALA A 217 -0.97 -2.15 -18.42
N LEU A 218 -0.33 -1.63 -17.37
CA LEU A 218 0.92 -0.87 -17.46
C LEU A 218 2.18 -1.73 -17.57
N ARG A 219 2.09 -3.06 -17.41
CA ARG A 219 3.25 -3.95 -17.55
C ARG A 219 3.91 -3.75 -18.93
N GLY A 220 5.20 -3.45 -18.96
CA GLY A 220 5.95 -3.17 -20.19
C GLY A 220 5.78 -1.75 -20.73
N LYS A 221 4.95 -0.89 -20.11
CA LYS A 221 4.82 0.54 -20.46
C LYS A 221 5.80 1.34 -19.60
N LYS A 222 6.79 1.95 -20.26
CA LYS A 222 7.77 2.80 -19.58
C LYS A 222 7.16 4.17 -19.28
N LEU A 223 6.95 4.46 -17.99
CA LEU A 223 6.51 5.77 -17.53
C LEU A 223 7.62 6.39 -16.68
N LYS A 224 7.91 7.67 -16.91
CA LYS A 224 8.75 8.44 -15.99
C LYS A 224 8.01 8.68 -14.68
N GLU A 225 6.71 8.95 -14.74
CA GLU A 225 5.94 9.31 -13.56
C GLU A 225 4.53 8.72 -13.55
N LEU A 226 4.12 8.18 -12.40
CA LEU A 226 2.73 7.79 -12.12
C LEU A 226 2.21 8.56 -10.89
N GLU A 227 1.03 9.15 -11.00
CA GLU A 227 0.29 9.74 -9.88
C GLU A 227 -0.99 8.93 -9.64
N LEU A 228 -1.20 8.49 -8.39
CA LEU A 228 -2.39 7.74 -7.97
C LEU A 228 -3.09 8.52 -6.86
N TYR A 229 -4.18 9.21 -7.22
CA TYR A 229 -4.95 10.04 -6.31
C TYR A 229 -6.34 9.45 -6.06
N SER A 230 -6.94 9.81 -4.94
CA SER A 230 -8.38 9.65 -4.67
C SER A 230 -8.94 10.97 -4.16
N ASN A 231 -10.15 11.33 -4.60
CA ASN A 231 -10.82 12.58 -4.22
C ASN A 231 -11.40 12.55 -2.80
N GLU A 232 -11.70 11.35 -2.27
CA GLU A 232 -12.43 11.20 -1.01
C GLU A 232 -11.78 10.20 -0.04
N LYS A 233 -11.15 9.13 -0.55
CA LYS A 233 -10.74 7.98 0.27
C LYS A 233 -9.28 7.62 0.10
N ALA A 234 -8.40 8.61 0.03
CA ALA A 234 -6.95 8.39 -0.11
C ALA A 234 -6.35 7.51 1.02
N ILE A 235 -6.95 7.53 2.21
CA ILE A 235 -6.53 6.75 3.39
C ILE A 235 -7.66 5.78 3.77
N ALA A 236 -7.69 4.59 3.16
CA ALA A 236 -8.68 3.55 3.43
C ALA A 236 -8.02 2.16 3.47
N ASP A 237 -8.53 1.27 4.33
CA ASP A 237 -7.84 0.02 4.72
C ASP A 237 -7.65 -1.03 3.61
N ASN A 238 -8.31 -0.84 2.45
CA ASN A 238 -8.39 -1.83 1.36
C ASN A 238 -7.76 -1.33 0.06
N TRP A 239 -7.00 -0.23 0.08
CA TRP A 239 -6.16 0.09 -1.08
C TRP A 239 -5.03 -0.91 -1.20
N ALA A 240 -4.90 -1.46 -2.41
CA ALA A 240 -3.93 -2.48 -2.72
C ALA A 240 -3.26 -2.19 -4.07
N ILE A 241 -1.96 -2.44 -4.16
CA ILE A 241 -1.17 -2.23 -5.39
C ILE A 241 -0.45 -3.51 -5.78
N ASN A 242 -0.41 -3.80 -7.09
CA ASN A 242 0.44 -4.86 -7.63
C ASN A 242 1.82 -4.29 -7.98
N PRO A 243 2.91 -4.68 -7.30
CA PRO A 243 4.25 -4.17 -7.61
C PRO A 243 4.67 -4.45 -9.05
N ASN A 244 4.25 -5.59 -9.63
CA ASN A 244 4.57 -5.95 -11.02
C ASN A 244 3.89 -5.02 -12.03
N ALA A 245 2.72 -4.47 -11.69
CA ALA A 245 2.01 -3.54 -12.56
C ALA A 245 2.77 -2.23 -12.79
N VAL A 246 3.65 -1.86 -11.85
CA VAL A 246 4.39 -0.58 -11.86
C VAL A 246 5.90 -0.79 -11.89
N ALA A 247 6.36 -1.97 -12.34
CA ALA A 247 7.78 -2.29 -12.42
C ALA A 247 8.53 -1.26 -13.29
N ASP A 248 7.97 -0.96 -14.47
CA ASP A 248 8.53 -0.06 -15.50
C ASP A 248 8.20 1.43 -15.29
N VAL A 249 7.70 1.80 -14.10
CA VAL A 249 7.45 3.19 -13.71
C VAL A 249 8.64 3.72 -12.91
N ASP A 250 9.37 4.72 -13.39
CA ASP A 250 10.57 5.22 -12.71
C ASP A 250 10.22 5.80 -11.33
N PHE A 251 9.22 6.68 -11.27
CA PHE A 251 8.82 7.36 -10.05
C PHE A 251 7.29 7.39 -9.86
N ILE A 252 6.82 6.93 -8.70
CA ILE A 252 5.42 7.07 -8.30
C ILE A 252 5.32 8.26 -7.33
N SER A 253 4.70 9.33 -7.81
CA SER A 253 4.54 10.58 -7.08
C SER A 253 3.62 10.41 -5.88
N PHE A 254 3.93 11.11 -4.80
CA PHE A 254 3.17 11.05 -3.56
C PHE A 254 3.09 12.43 -2.89
N ASP A 255 1.89 12.97 -2.88
CA ASP A 255 1.42 14.17 -2.18
C ASP A 255 0.42 13.74 -1.09
N TYR A 256 0.83 13.86 0.17
CA TYR A 256 0.02 13.50 1.33
C TYR A 256 -0.94 14.65 1.65
N ASN A 257 -2.23 14.41 1.43
CA ASN A 257 -3.29 15.31 1.86
C ASN A 257 -4.28 14.52 2.71
N ASN A 258 -4.40 14.86 3.98
CA ASN A 258 -5.31 14.20 4.91
C ASN A 258 -6.65 14.93 4.94
N ALA A 259 -7.69 14.35 4.34
CA ALA A 259 -9.02 14.94 4.30
C ALA A 259 -9.55 15.32 5.69
N ALA A 260 -9.23 14.55 6.74
CA ALA A 260 -9.64 14.87 8.12
C ALA A 260 -9.08 16.21 8.65
N ASP A 261 -7.93 16.66 8.12
CA ASP A 261 -7.34 17.95 8.50
C ASP A 261 -7.98 19.11 7.73
N PHE A 262 -8.36 18.90 6.47
CA PHE A 262 -8.97 19.92 5.60
C PHE A 262 -10.48 20.08 5.83
N HIS A 263 -11.22 18.98 6.03
CA HIS A 263 -12.68 18.96 6.24
C HIS A 263 -13.14 19.64 7.53
N LYS A 264 -12.22 20.01 8.44
CA LYS A 264 -12.54 20.87 9.59
C LYS A 264 -13.10 22.24 9.15
N ASN A 265 -12.65 22.75 8.01
CA ASN A 265 -13.02 24.08 7.52
C ASN A 265 -13.83 24.05 6.21
N THR A 266 -13.73 22.96 5.43
CA THR A 266 -14.47 22.79 4.16
C THR A 266 -15.04 21.36 4.02
N PRO A 267 -16.09 21.01 4.79
CA PRO A 267 -16.57 19.62 4.91
C PRO A 267 -17.10 19.02 3.60
N ASP A 268 -17.55 19.85 2.66
CA ASP A 268 -18.11 19.39 1.38
C ASP A 268 -17.11 19.41 0.21
N GLU A 269 -15.87 19.87 0.44
CA GLU A 269 -14.85 19.91 -0.62
C GLU A 269 -14.21 18.54 -0.82
N GLN A 270 -14.06 18.13 -2.08
CA GLN A 270 -13.22 16.98 -2.42
C GLN A 270 -11.75 17.36 -2.18
N ILE A 271 -11.06 16.55 -1.39
CA ILE A 271 -9.67 16.77 -0.99
C ILE A 271 -8.81 15.69 -1.65
N PRO A 272 -8.39 15.88 -2.91
CA PRO A 272 -7.57 14.89 -3.57
C PRO A 272 -6.22 14.73 -2.88
N GLY A 273 -5.90 13.48 -2.60
CA GLY A 273 -4.65 13.07 -1.95
C GLY A 273 -4.14 11.77 -2.54
N SER A 274 -2.83 11.52 -2.38
CA SER A 274 -2.22 10.29 -2.86
C SER A 274 -2.73 9.09 -2.08
N ILE A 275 -3.05 8.03 -2.82
CA ILE A 275 -3.53 6.79 -2.22
C ILE A 275 -2.42 6.17 -1.37
N LEU A 276 -2.77 5.83 -0.14
CA LEU A 276 -1.92 5.11 0.79
C LEU A 276 -2.25 3.62 0.69
N PHE A 277 -1.25 2.82 0.29
CA PHE A 277 -1.41 1.38 0.14
C PHE A 277 -0.93 0.65 1.39
N ASP A 278 -1.84 -0.11 2.00
CA ASP A 278 -1.54 -1.02 3.11
C ASP A 278 -1.52 -2.49 2.69
N THR A 279 -1.79 -2.77 1.41
CA THR A 279 -1.81 -4.12 0.86
C THR A 279 -0.98 -4.21 -0.42
N LEU A 280 -0.14 -5.24 -0.52
CA LEU A 280 0.39 -5.70 -1.81
C LEU A 280 -0.54 -6.79 -2.35
N ARG A 281 -0.97 -6.66 -3.60
CA ARG A 281 -1.87 -7.62 -4.25
C ARG A 281 -1.30 -8.12 -5.56
N TRP A 282 -1.76 -9.29 -5.99
CA TRP A 282 -1.43 -9.84 -7.31
C TRP A 282 -2.69 -10.10 -8.11
N ASP A 283 -2.54 -10.16 -9.43
CA ASP A 283 -3.67 -10.29 -10.35
C ASP A 283 -3.75 -11.71 -10.90
N LYS A 284 -4.88 -12.02 -11.54
CA LYS A 284 -5.12 -13.31 -12.18
C LYS A 284 -4.01 -13.68 -13.15
N GLY A 285 -3.46 -14.88 -12.97
CA GLY A 285 -2.35 -15.42 -13.76
C GLY A 285 -0.97 -15.17 -13.17
N ASP A 286 -0.84 -14.36 -12.11
CA ASP A 286 0.42 -14.24 -11.37
C ASP A 286 0.65 -15.52 -10.54
N ASP A 287 1.71 -16.27 -10.89
CA ASP A 287 2.15 -17.47 -10.16
C ASP A 287 3.16 -17.12 -9.04
N ALA A 288 3.66 -18.14 -8.33
CA ALA A 288 4.64 -17.94 -7.25
C ALA A 288 5.93 -17.22 -7.71
N THR A 289 6.34 -17.41 -8.97
CA THR A 289 7.51 -16.70 -9.54
C THR A 289 7.20 -15.22 -9.71
N LYS A 290 6.05 -14.88 -10.33
CA LYS A 290 5.61 -13.49 -10.50
C LYS A 290 5.32 -12.80 -9.18
N ILE A 291 4.76 -13.52 -8.22
CA ILE A 291 4.55 -12.99 -6.87
C ILE A 291 5.91 -12.65 -6.23
N THR A 292 6.87 -13.56 -6.32
CA THR A 292 8.23 -13.35 -5.81
C THR A 292 8.92 -12.16 -6.49
N GLU A 293 8.82 -12.01 -7.81
CA GLU A 293 9.32 -10.83 -8.54
C GLU A 293 8.71 -9.53 -7.99
N GLY A 294 7.39 -9.52 -7.77
CA GLY A 294 6.69 -8.37 -7.21
C GLY A 294 7.15 -8.01 -5.79
N LEU A 295 7.38 -9.01 -4.94
CA LEU A 295 7.93 -8.80 -3.60
C LEU A 295 9.34 -8.21 -3.67
N LYS A 296 10.22 -8.71 -4.55
CA LYS A 296 11.57 -8.14 -4.76
C LYS A 296 11.52 -6.69 -5.26
N LEU A 297 10.54 -6.35 -6.10
CA LEU A 297 10.35 -4.98 -6.54
C LEU A 297 9.95 -4.08 -5.37
N ALA A 298 8.93 -4.47 -4.60
CA ALA A 298 8.40 -3.69 -3.48
C ALA A 298 9.43 -3.47 -2.38
N PHE A 299 10.12 -4.53 -1.95
CA PHE A 299 11.09 -4.49 -0.85
C PHE A 299 12.53 -4.19 -1.29
N GLY A 300 12.76 -4.13 -2.60
CA GLY A 300 14.05 -3.75 -3.19
C GLY A 300 13.94 -2.41 -3.89
N SER A 301 13.85 -2.44 -5.22
CA SER A 301 13.96 -1.22 -6.05
C SER A 301 12.95 -0.11 -5.72
N LYS A 302 11.76 -0.44 -5.21
CA LYS A 302 10.69 0.52 -4.92
C LYS A 302 10.55 0.86 -3.43
N ILE A 303 11.37 0.30 -2.54
CA ILE A 303 11.25 0.50 -1.08
C ILE A 303 11.35 1.98 -0.66
N TYR A 304 12.07 2.79 -1.45
CA TYR A 304 12.23 4.24 -1.22
C TYR A 304 11.00 5.07 -1.64
N GLN A 305 10.08 4.47 -2.40
CA GLN A 305 8.88 5.15 -2.88
C GLN A 305 7.75 5.00 -1.86
N ARG A 306 7.13 6.12 -1.48
CA ARG A 306 6.13 6.19 -0.40
C ARG A 306 4.93 5.23 -0.55
N PRO A 307 4.43 4.91 -1.77
CA PRO A 307 3.39 3.90 -1.97
C PRO A 307 3.74 2.49 -1.45
N PHE A 308 5.03 2.15 -1.32
CA PHE A 308 5.50 0.84 -0.85
C PHE A 308 5.99 0.85 0.60
N GLN A 309 5.64 1.88 1.37
CA GLN A 309 6.07 2.03 2.77
C GLN A 309 4.93 1.88 3.80
N GLY A 310 3.74 1.44 3.36
CA GLY A 310 2.57 1.26 4.23
C GLY A 310 2.05 2.56 4.85
N ARG A 311 1.18 2.45 5.84
CA ARG A 311 0.53 3.62 6.48
C ARG A 311 1.48 4.60 7.14
N HIS A 312 2.43 4.08 7.90
CA HIS A 312 3.34 4.91 8.68
C HIS A 312 4.48 5.51 7.83
N GLY A 313 4.81 4.89 6.69
CA GLY A 313 5.88 5.35 5.83
C GLY A 313 7.27 5.18 6.47
N GLY A 314 8.28 5.74 5.80
CA GLY A 314 9.63 5.85 6.36
C GLY A 314 10.53 4.64 6.11
N LYS A 315 11.76 4.74 6.60
CA LYS A 315 12.81 3.73 6.44
C LYS A 315 12.36 2.40 7.06
N GLY A 316 12.28 1.36 6.23
CA GLY A 316 11.83 0.03 6.64
C GLY A 316 10.33 -0.11 6.90
N GLY A 317 9.53 0.93 6.65
CA GLY A 317 8.07 0.79 6.58
C GLY A 317 7.66 -0.01 5.34
N TYR A 318 6.55 -0.74 5.43
CA TYR A 318 5.99 -1.50 4.31
C TYR A 318 4.49 -1.79 4.50
N PRO A 319 3.74 -2.08 3.41
CA PRO A 319 2.37 -2.57 3.49
C PRO A 319 2.31 -3.92 4.20
N PRO A 320 1.64 -4.04 5.37
CA PRO A 320 1.69 -5.25 6.19
C PRO A 320 0.76 -6.37 5.71
N LYS A 321 0.02 -6.16 4.61
CA LYS A 321 -0.97 -7.11 4.10
C LYS A 321 -0.57 -7.65 2.72
N LEU A 322 -0.81 -8.94 2.49
CA LEU A 322 -0.60 -9.62 1.21
C LEU A 322 -1.91 -10.19 0.68
N ASP A 323 -2.26 -9.90 -0.56
CA ASP A 323 -3.52 -10.33 -1.17
C ASP A 323 -3.28 -11.17 -2.43
N PHE A 324 -3.55 -12.45 -2.30
CA PHE A 324 -3.45 -13.46 -3.34
C PHE A 324 -4.82 -13.91 -3.86
N SER A 325 -5.90 -13.21 -3.49
CA SER A 325 -7.27 -13.66 -3.74
C SER A 325 -7.69 -13.66 -5.21
N GLU A 326 -6.96 -12.97 -6.07
CA GLU A 326 -7.15 -13.03 -7.53
C GLU A 326 -6.21 -14.04 -8.21
N THR A 327 -5.32 -14.70 -7.45
CA THR A 327 -4.34 -15.68 -7.96
C THR A 327 -4.79 -17.11 -7.69
N ASN A 328 -4.03 -18.08 -8.21
CA ASN A 328 -4.28 -19.51 -7.97
C ASN A 328 -3.45 -20.09 -6.81
N ILE A 329 -2.60 -19.31 -6.13
CA ILE A 329 -1.79 -19.87 -5.04
C ILE A 329 -2.66 -20.16 -3.82
N LYS A 330 -2.42 -21.30 -3.16
CA LYS A 330 -3.15 -21.72 -1.96
C LYS A 330 -2.34 -21.54 -0.69
N THR A 331 -1.01 -21.50 -0.81
CA THR A 331 -0.10 -21.27 0.31
C THR A 331 1.07 -20.39 -0.13
N ILE A 332 1.88 -19.97 0.84
CA ILE A 332 3.08 -19.15 0.58
C ILE A 332 4.38 -19.98 0.46
N LYS A 333 4.29 -21.32 0.36
CA LYS A 333 5.44 -22.26 0.27
C LYS A 333 6.49 -21.89 -0.77
N ASN A 334 6.06 -21.54 -1.97
CA ASN A 334 6.96 -21.32 -3.09
C ASN A 334 7.43 -19.87 -3.22
N LEU A 335 7.13 -19.01 -2.24
CA LEU A 335 7.60 -17.62 -2.22
C LEU A 335 8.99 -17.56 -1.59
N LYS A 336 9.94 -16.89 -2.26
CA LYS A 336 11.35 -16.85 -1.85
C LYS A 336 11.62 -15.83 -0.73
N PHE A 337 10.97 -16.00 0.42
CA PHE A 337 11.05 -15.00 1.50
C PHE A 337 12.45 -14.79 2.08
N ASP A 338 13.34 -15.78 2.09
CA ASP A 338 14.70 -15.59 2.60
C ASP A 338 15.47 -14.59 1.72
N GLU A 339 15.30 -14.71 0.40
CA GLU A 339 15.88 -13.76 -0.56
C GLU A 339 15.26 -12.36 -0.40
N ILE A 340 13.95 -12.30 -0.17
CA ILE A 340 13.24 -11.03 0.00
C ILE A 340 13.66 -10.34 1.31
N ASP A 341 13.80 -11.08 2.41
CA ASP A 341 14.30 -10.54 3.68
C ASP A 341 15.72 -10.01 3.53
N GLN A 342 16.59 -10.72 2.80
CA GLN A 342 17.96 -10.26 2.52
C GLN A 342 17.94 -8.92 1.76
N ILE A 343 17.16 -8.83 0.67
CA ILE A 343 17.00 -7.61 -0.12
C ILE A 343 16.48 -6.45 0.75
N PHE A 344 15.46 -6.70 1.57
CA PHE A 344 14.89 -5.70 2.46
C PHE A 344 15.93 -5.15 3.44
N ASN A 345 16.67 -6.04 4.11
CA ASN A 345 17.69 -5.65 5.08
C ASN A 345 18.88 -4.93 4.44
N ASP A 346 19.32 -5.35 3.26
CA ASP A 346 20.38 -4.68 2.51
C ASP A 346 19.99 -3.24 2.15
N ASN A 347 18.73 -3.00 1.78
CA ASN A 347 18.23 -1.65 1.51
C ASN A 347 18.06 -0.80 2.78
N ILE A 348 17.63 -1.39 3.91
CA ILE A 348 17.54 -0.65 5.19
C ILE A 348 18.93 -0.25 5.68
N LYS A 349 19.89 -1.17 5.63
CA LYS A 349 21.27 -0.91 6.04
C LYS A 349 21.92 0.17 5.18
N ASN A 350 21.59 0.22 3.88
CA ASN A 350 22.15 1.16 2.91
C ASN A 350 21.10 2.16 2.41
N TRP A 351 20.27 2.69 3.31
CA TRP A 351 19.15 3.56 2.94
C TRP A 351 19.65 4.85 2.27
N LYS A 352 19.26 5.09 1.01
CA LYS A 352 19.86 6.12 0.14
C LYS A 352 19.74 7.54 0.67
N GLU A 353 18.63 7.86 1.32
CA GLU A 353 18.38 9.21 1.85
C GLU A 353 18.89 9.41 3.29
N ASP A 354 19.53 8.41 3.90
CA ASP A 354 20.02 8.44 5.29
C ASP A 354 21.51 8.11 5.35
N LYS A 355 22.35 9.14 5.49
CA LYS A 355 23.82 8.99 5.56
C LYS A 355 24.29 8.20 6.78
N TYR A 356 23.44 8.02 7.79
CA TYR A 356 23.74 7.25 8.99
C TYR A 356 23.13 5.85 8.97
N ALA A 357 22.58 5.42 7.83
CA ALA A 357 21.74 4.23 7.78
C ALA A 357 22.43 2.95 8.25
N SER A 358 23.70 2.77 7.89
CA SER A 358 24.46 1.58 8.29
C SER A 358 24.88 1.61 9.76
N GLN A 359 25.03 2.80 10.36
CA GLN A 359 25.35 2.95 11.78
C GLN A 359 24.11 2.71 12.65
N ASP A 360 22.93 3.06 12.13
CA ASP A 360 21.63 2.92 12.79
C ASP A 360 20.95 1.57 12.51
N TYR A 361 21.64 0.66 11.81
CA TYR A 361 21.07 -0.62 11.46
C TYR A 361 21.06 -1.58 12.66
N GLU A 362 19.87 -1.89 13.16
CA GLU A 362 19.64 -2.70 14.37
C GLU A 362 19.78 -4.22 14.16
N GLY A 363 20.26 -4.65 12.99
CA GLY A 363 20.38 -6.06 12.63
C GLY A 363 19.23 -6.58 11.78
N PHE A 364 19.32 -7.87 11.45
CA PHE A 364 18.47 -8.51 10.45
C PHE A 364 17.02 -8.64 10.92
N LYS A 365 16.09 -8.12 10.11
CA LYS A 365 14.64 -8.14 10.34
C LYS A 365 13.97 -9.05 9.33
N LYS A 366 13.23 -10.07 9.79
CA LYS A 366 12.33 -10.85 8.93
C LYS A 366 11.08 -10.04 8.64
N LEU A 367 10.64 -9.98 7.37
CA LEU A 367 9.34 -9.41 7.03
C LEU A 367 8.23 -10.26 7.65
N ARG A 368 7.22 -9.59 8.24
CA ARG A 368 6.05 -10.22 8.85
C ARG A 368 4.77 -9.51 8.41
N PHE A 369 3.72 -10.27 8.17
CA PHE A 369 2.46 -9.78 7.63
C PHE A 369 1.32 -9.99 8.62
N THR A 370 0.46 -8.98 8.72
CA THR A 370 -0.69 -9.00 9.62
C THR A 370 -1.89 -9.68 8.98
N ASP A 371 -2.11 -9.47 7.67
CA ASP A 371 -3.21 -10.09 6.93
C ASP A 371 -2.69 -10.76 5.65
N ILE A 372 -3.14 -11.98 5.40
CA ILE A 372 -2.99 -12.67 4.12
C ILE A 372 -4.37 -13.05 3.58
N TYR A 373 -4.62 -12.79 2.29
CA TYR A 373 -5.89 -13.10 1.64
C TYR A 373 -5.69 -14.16 0.56
N PHE A 374 -6.55 -15.19 0.53
CA PHE A 374 -6.59 -16.22 -0.52
C PHE A 374 -7.96 -16.27 -1.20
N ALA A 375 -8.01 -16.87 -2.39
CA ALA A 375 -9.26 -17.13 -3.08
C ALA A 375 -9.98 -18.32 -2.41
N ALA A 376 -11.26 -18.16 -2.09
CA ALA A 376 -12.13 -19.30 -1.86
C ALA A 376 -12.30 -20.09 -3.18
N ASP A 377 -12.48 -21.40 -3.08
CA ASP A 377 -12.82 -22.22 -4.23
C ASP A 377 -14.21 -21.79 -4.75
N SER A 378 -14.32 -21.63 -6.06
CA SER A 378 -15.55 -21.14 -6.67
C SER A 378 -16.66 -22.19 -6.60
N ASN A 379 -17.70 -21.94 -5.79
CA ASN A 379 -18.96 -22.67 -5.91
C ASN A 379 -19.73 -22.10 -7.11
N SER A 380 -19.64 -22.75 -8.27
CA SER A 380 -20.66 -22.57 -9.30
C SER A 380 -21.98 -23.11 -8.74
N ALA A 381 -22.94 -22.22 -8.54
CA ALA A 381 -24.33 -22.46 -8.15
C ALA A 381 -24.63 -22.75 -6.66
N SER A 382 -25.41 -21.84 -6.06
CA SER A 382 -26.65 -22.10 -5.32
C SER A 382 -26.64 -23.11 -4.16
N SER A 383 -26.72 -22.61 -2.92
CA SER A 383 -27.93 -22.63 -2.09
C SER A 383 -27.60 -22.03 -0.73
N THR A 384 -28.60 -21.47 -0.07
CA THR A 384 -28.50 -20.60 1.12
C THR A 384 -27.91 -21.24 2.40
N ASN A 385 -27.32 -22.44 2.34
CA ASN A 385 -26.76 -23.13 3.51
C ASN A 385 -25.44 -23.89 3.30
N SER A 386 -24.85 -23.94 2.09
CA SER A 386 -23.52 -24.55 1.88
C SER A 386 -22.46 -23.45 1.72
N GLY A 387 -21.64 -23.24 2.75
CA GLY A 387 -20.56 -22.25 2.74
C GLY A 387 -19.53 -22.48 1.63
N SER A 388 -18.78 -21.43 1.27
CA SER A 388 -17.65 -21.50 0.34
C SER A 388 -16.61 -22.51 0.83
N THR A 389 -15.86 -23.12 -0.08
CA THR A 389 -14.81 -24.09 0.28
C THR A 389 -13.42 -23.50 0.05
N PHE A 390 -12.43 -24.06 0.72
CA PHE A 390 -11.02 -23.85 0.42
C PHE A 390 -10.32 -25.20 0.50
N SER A 391 -9.62 -25.58 -0.55
CA SER A 391 -9.00 -26.90 -0.66
C SER A 391 -7.49 -26.77 -0.87
N ALA A 392 -6.71 -27.54 -0.10
CA ALA A 392 -5.26 -27.60 -0.22
C ALA A 392 -4.74 -29.02 0.03
N ASN A 393 -3.54 -29.33 -0.47
CA ASN A 393 -2.81 -30.50 -0.03
C ASN A 393 -1.99 -30.13 1.21
N VAL A 394 -1.84 -31.06 2.15
CA VAL A 394 -1.02 -30.82 3.34
C VAL A 394 0.45 -30.58 2.98
N SER A 395 0.94 -31.14 1.86
CA SER A 395 2.28 -30.84 1.34
C SER A 395 2.46 -29.39 0.93
N ASP A 396 1.38 -28.65 0.68
CA ASP A 396 1.46 -27.22 0.35
C ASP A 396 1.89 -26.37 1.56
N PHE A 397 1.82 -26.93 2.77
CA PHE A 397 2.24 -26.25 4.01
C PHE A 397 3.70 -26.52 4.38
N GLU A 398 4.29 -27.60 3.89
CA GLU A 398 5.72 -27.89 4.08
C GLU A 398 6.57 -26.72 3.53
N GLY A 399 7.44 -26.13 4.34
CA GLY A 399 8.31 -25.02 3.98
C GLY A 399 7.57 -23.68 3.78
N SER A 400 6.29 -23.58 4.15
CA SER A 400 5.50 -22.36 3.98
C SER A 400 5.81 -21.24 4.96
N LYS A 401 6.55 -21.51 6.05
CA LYS A 401 7.07 -20.47 6.95
C LYS A 401 6.01 -19.52 7.54
N TYR A 402 4.76 -19.97 7.70
CA TYR A 402 3.72 -19.20 8.37
C TYR A 402 4.11 -18.79 9.80
N THR A 403 4.82 -19.65 10.54
CA THR A 403 5.33 -19.33 11.88
C THR A 403 6.30 -18.14 11.90
N ASP A 404 7.04 -17.96 10.81
CA ASP A 404 8.00 -16.86 10.62
C ASP A 404 7.36 -15.63 9.99
N LYS A 405 6.43 -15.80 9.04
CA LYS A 405 5.93 -14.74 8.16
C LYS A 405 4.64 -14.09 8.63
N LEU A 406 3.89 -14.71 9.53
CA LEU A 406 2.73 -14.09 10.15
C LEU A 406 3.12 -13.41 11.46
N SER A 407 2.59 -12.21 11.70
CA SER A 407 2.83 -11.48 12.95
C SER A 407 2.22 -12.22 14.15
N GLY A 408 2.86 -12.13 15.32
CA GLY A 408 2.29 -12.65 16.58
C GLY A 408 2.19 -14.18 16.72
N ILE A 409 2.60 -14.99 15.73
CA ILE A 409 2.55 -16.47 15.82
C ILE A 409 3.69 -17.05 16.68
N SER A 410 4.81 -16.32 16.81
CA SER A 410 5.97 -16.71 17.64
C SER A 410 6.26 -15.75 18.80
N GLU A 411 5.52 -14.63 18.88
CA GLU A 411 5.83 -13.51 19.78
C GLU A 411 4.77 -13.44 20.87
N ARG A 412 5.17 -13.66 22.13
CA ARG A 412 4.24 -13.78 23.27
C ARG A 412 3.52 -12.48 23.66
N TYR A 413 3.89 -11.32 23.09
CA TYR A 413 3.44 -10.02 23.59
C TYR A 413 3.30 -8.95 22.48
N GLY A 414 2.26 -8.11 22.60
CA GLY A 414 2.22 -6.74 22.08
C GLY A 414 1.95 -6.53 20.59
N ASN A 415 2.13 -7.54 19.74
CA ASN A 415 1.97 -7.39 18.29
C ASN A 415 0.62 -7.94 17.79
N PRO A 416 -0.01 -7.32 16.79
CA PRO A 416 -1.27 -7.81 16.25
C PRO A 416 -1.08 -9.24 15.72
N SER A 417 -1.97 -10.15 16.11
CA SER A 417 -1.94 -11.52 15.62
C SER A 417 -2.18 -11.58 14.12
N GLY A 418 -1.43 -12.41 13.42
CA GLY A 418 -1.57 -12.66 11.99
C GLY A 418 -2.93 -13.29 11.69
N ARG A 419 -3.53 -12.84 10.59
CA ARG A 419 -4.88 -13.17 10.15
C ARG A 419 -4.86 -13.69 8.72
N ILE A 420 -5.63 -14.73 8.46
CA ILE A 420 -5.86 -15.23 7.10
C ILE A 420 -7.33 -15.12 6.76
N TYR A 421 -7.63 -14.53 5.60
CA TYR A 421 -8.97 -14.36 5.07
C TYR A 421 -9.11 -15.07 3.73
N PHE A 422 -10.35 -15.45 3.41
CA PHE A 422 -10.72 -15.97 2.10
C PHE A 422 -11.65 -14.97 1.43
N ARG A 423 -11.47 -14.70 0.14
CA ARG A 423 -12.33 -13.79 -0.63
C ARG A 423 -13.02 -14.50 -1.78
N ASP A 424 -14.18 -13.99 -2.15
CA ASP A 424 -14.86 -14.33 -3.40
C ASP A 424 -14.33 -13.49 -4.58
N GLN A 425 -14.85 -13.78 -5.77
CA GLN A 425 -14.54 -13.08 -7.02
C GLN A 425 -14.95 -11.59 -7.01
N THR A 426 -15.72 -11.14 -6.03
CA THR A 426 -16.11 -9.74 -5.87
C THR A 426 -15.18 -8.97 -4.92
N GLY A 427 -14.20 -9.67 -4.34
CA GLY A 427 -13.25 -9.16 -3.36
C GLY A 427 -13.77 -9.14 -1.92
N GLN A 428 -14.93 -9.77 -1.64
CA GLN A 428 -15.53 -9.77 -0.31
C GLN A 428 -15.02 -10.94 0.53
N ASN A 429 -14.66 -10.65 1.79
CA ASN A 429 -14.23 -11.68 2.73
C ASN A 429 -15.38 -12.64 3.05
N GLN A 430 -15.11 -13.93 2.92
CA GLN A 430 -16.05 -15.02 3.14
C GLN A 430 -16.02 -15.48 4.60
N GLN A 431 -17.20 -15.82 5.12
CA GLN A 431 -17.38 -16.47 6.42
C GLN A 431 -17.83 -17.91 6.23
N ASN A 432 -17.73 -18.73 7.29
CA ASN A 432 -18.18 -20.12 7.30
C ASN A 432 -17.53 -21.00 6.20
N VAL A 433 -16.27 -20.71 5.85
CA VAL A 433 -15.53 -21.49 4.84
C VAL A 433 -15.29 -22.91 5.37
N THR A 434 -15.51 -23.92 4.53
CA THR A 434 -15.09 -25.30 4.82
C THR A 434 -13.69 -25.54 4.27
N PHE A 435 -12.77 -26.01 5.11
CA PHE A 435 -11.40 -26.32 4.72
C PHE A 435 -11.26 -27.82 4.42
N ASN A 436 -10.97 -28.16 3.16
CA ASN A 436 -10.67 -29.52 2.74
C ASN A 436 -9.15 -29.72 2.63
N ILE A 437 -8.60 -30.66 3.39
CA ILE A 437 -7.17 -30.95 3.42
C ILE A 437 -6.94 -32.39 2.98
N SER A 438 -6.12 -32.57 1.95
CA SER A 438 -5.75 -33.88 1.43
C SER A 438 -4.28 -34.22 1.71
N GLY A 439 -3.93 -35.50 1.68
CA GLY A 439 -2.54 -35.97 1.77
C GLY A 439 -2.06 -36.32 3.18
N ASN A 440 -0.78 -36.69 3.27
CA ASN A 440 -0.10 -37.09 4.51
C ASN A 440 0.97 -36.06 4.89
N PRO A 441 1.01 -35.61 6.15
CA PRO A 441 1.91 -34.55 6.56
C PRO A 441 3.29 -35.09 6.99
N ASN A 442 4.32 -34.26 6.88
CA ASN A 442 5.52 -34.37 7.71
C ASN A 442 5.44 -33.39 8.90
N GLU A 443 6.40 -33.44 9.82
CA GLU A 443 6.38 -32.61 11.03
C GLU A 443 6.37 -31.10 10.74
N ASP A 444 7.13 -30.65 9.74
CA ASP A 444 7.13 -29.24 9.34
C ASP A 444 5.77 -28.82 8.77
N ALA A 445 5.16 -29.63 7.88
CA ALA A 445 3.82 -29.36 7.37
C ALA A 445 2.77 -29.29 8.48
N LYS A 446 2.87 -30.14 9.51
CA LYS A 446 1.99 -30.09 10.70
C LYS A 446 2.12 -28.77 11.44
N GLU A 447 3.35 -28.31 11.67
CA GLU A 447 3.62 -27.04 12.37
C GLU A 447 3.07 -25.85 11.58
N GLN A 448 3.38 -25.78 10.28
CA GLN A 448 2.94 -24.68 9.43
C GLN A 448 1.42 -24.68 9.21
N LEU A 449 0.78 -25.86 9.12
CA LEU A 449 -0.68 -25.98 9.05
C LEU A 449 -1.35 -25.48 10.34
N LYS A 450 -0.77 -25.78 11.52
CA LYS A 450 -1.28 -25.26 12.80
C LYS A 450 -1.23 -23.74 12.85
N ALA A 451 -0.12 -23.14 12.41
CA ALA A 451 0.02 -21.68 12.29
C ALA A 451 -1.01 -21.07 11.32
N PHE A 452 -1.20 -21.69 10.14
CA PHE A 452 -2.21 -21.27 9.18
C PHE A 452 -3.62 -21.29 9.78
N VAL A 453 -4.00 -22.41 10.41
CA VAL A 453 -5.32 -22.56 11.05
C VAL A 453 -5.49 -21.57 12.21
N GLU A 454 -4.45 -21.33 13.03
CA GLU A 454 -4.47 -20.31 14.08
C GLU A 454 -4.77 -18.91 13.51
N SER A 455 -4.11 -18.54 12.41
CA SER A 455 -4.33 -17.25 11.78
C SER A 455 -5.69 -17.10 11.10
N VAL A 456 -6.26 -18.17 10.54
CA VAL A 456 -7.67 -18.15 10.11
C VAL A 456 -8.60 -17.92 11.31
N ASN A 457 -8.29 -18.50 12.46
CA ASN A 457 -9.12 -18.36 13.66
C ASN A 457 -9.10 -16.95 14.26
N ASN A 458 -8.00 -16.22 14.08
CA ASN A 458 -7.88 -14.80 14.44
C ASN A 458 -8.74 -13.89 13.55
N ALA A 459 -9.25 -14.41 12.44
CA ALA A 459 -10.06 -13.72 11.45
C ALA A 459 -11.50 -14.26 11.41
N TYR A 460 -11.88 -14.92 10.31
CA TYR A 460 -13.12 -15.68 10.15
C TYR A 460 -12.82 -17.18 10.19
N PRO A 461 -13.03 -17.83 11.35
CA PRO A 461 -12.97 -19.27 11.51
C PRO A 461 -13.58 -20.07 10.36
N PHE A 462 -12.93 -21.18 10.02
CA PHE A 462 -13.57 -22.25 9.26
C PHE A 462 -14.80 -22.78 10.00
N SER A 463 -15.88 -23.04 9.25
CA SER A 463 -17.08 -23.72 9.76
C SER A 463 -16.81 -25.20 10.03
N LYS A 464 -16.03 -25.84 9.16
CA LYS A 464 -15.66 -27.25 9.21
C LYS A 464 -14.27 -27.46 8.63
N ILE A 465 -13.52 -28.41 9.17
CA ILE A 465 -12.25 -28.89 8.60
C ILE A 465 -12.43 -30.37 8.25
N VAL A 466 -12.29 -30.70 6.97
CA VAL A 466 -12.36 -32.07 6.46
C VAL A 466 -10.96 -32.50 6.07
N VAL A 467 -10.47 -33.59 6.65
CA VAL A 467 -9.13 -34.12 6.38
C VAL A 467 -9.23 -35.53 5.79
N ASP A 468 -8.28 -35.92 4.95
CA ASP A 468 -8.19 -37.30 4.46
C ASP A 468 -7.43 -38.23 5.44
N SER A 469 -6.77 -37.67 6.47
CA SER A 469 -5.92 -38.41 7.40
C SER A 469 -6.37 -38.28 8.86
N GLU A 470 -6.54 -39.41 9.55
CA GLU A 470 -6.86 -39.43 10.98
C GLU A 470 -5.72 -38.85 11.84
N ASP A 471 -4.46 -38.98 11.40
CA ASP A 471 -3.30 -38.37 12.07
C ASP A 471 -3.41 -36.83 12.10
N ILE A 472 -3.71 -36.22 10.95
CA ILE A 472 -3.93 -34.76 10.87
C ILE A 472 -5.09 -34.34 11.78
N LYS A 473 -6.19 -35.11 11.79
CA LYS A 473 -7.34 -34.82 12.65
C LYS A 473 -6.94 -34.81 14.12
N GLN A 474 -6.25 -35.84 14.60
CA GLN A 474 -5.84 -35.93 16.00
C GLN A 474 -4.87 -34.81 16.38
N ASP A 475 -3.94 -34.47 15.50
CA ASP A 475 -3.00 -33.37 15.74
C ASP A 475 -3.66 -31.99 15.82
N LEU A 476 -4.63 -31.72 14.94
CA LEU A 476 -5.41 -30.48 15.01
C LEU A 476 -6.28 -30.44 16.26
N ILE A 477 -6.94 -31.56 16.63
CA ILE A 477 -7.71 -31.67 17.87
C ILE A 477 -6.84 -31.36 19.08
N LYS A 478 -5.66 -32.00 19.18
CA LYS A 478 -4.70 -31.78 20.27
C LYS A 478 -4.24 -30.32 20.32
N PHE A 479 -3.91 -29.73 19.17
CA PHE A 479 -3.56 -28.32 19.06
C PHE A 479 -4.67 -27.40 19.60
N TYR A 480 -5.92 -27.62 19.19
CA TYR A 480 -7.07 -26.85 19.69
C TYR A 480 -7.26 -27.03 21.21
N GLN A 481 -7.14 -28.27 21.71
CA GLN A 481 -7.22 -28.54 23.14
C GLN A 481 -6.13 -27.82 23.94
N GLU A 482 -4.89 -27.80 23.46
CA GLU A 482 -3.79 -27.07 24.11
C GLU A 482 -4.03 -25.55 24.12
N LYS A 483 -4.47 -24.99 23.00
CA LYS A 483 -4.77 -23.55 22.87
C LYS A 483 -5.97 -23.12 23.73
N THR A 484 -6.99 -23.96 23.89
CA THR A 484 -8.15 -23.67 24.76
C THR A 484 -7.86 -23.74 26.26
N LYS A 485 -6.76 -24.40 26.66
CA LYS A 485 -6.31 -24.43 28.07
C LYS A 485 -5.60 -23.15 28.49
N ASP A 486 -5.13 -22.33 27.55
CA ASP A 486 -4.59 -21.00 27.86
C ASP A 486 -5.75 -19.99 28.01
N PRO A 487 -6.00 -19.46 29.23
CA PRO A 487 -7.10 -18.52 29.49
C PRO A 487 -7.08 -17.27 28.61
N ARG A 488 -5.89 -16.83 28.17
CA ARG A 488 -5.70 -15.63 27.36
C ARG A 488 -5.92 -15.89 25.87
N GLN A 489 -5.58 -17.07 25.39
CA GLN A 489 -5.93 -17.54 24.03
C GLN A 489 -7.45 -17.79 23.91
N LYS A 490 -8.07 -18.29 24.97
CA LYS A 490 -9.54 -18.41 25.07
C LYS A 490 -10.25 -17.05 25.00
N GLU A 491 -9.66 -16.02 25.61
CA GLU A 491 -10.15 -14.64 25.55
C GLU A 491 -9.89 -13.97 24.17
N ALA A 492 -8.67 -14.08 23.64
CA ALA A 492 -8.28 -13.54 22.32
C ALA A 492 -9.12 -14.13 21.18
N SER A 493 -9.46 -15.42 21.29
CA SER A 493 -10.36 -16.08 20.35
C SER A 493 -11.86 -15.85 20.59
N LYS A 494 -12.23 -15.11 21.64
CA LYS A 494 -13.62 -14.94 22.09
C LYS A 494 -14.38 -16.28 22.26
N GLY A 495 -13.68 -17.33 22.70
CA GLY A 495 -14.25 -18.69 22.84
C GLY A 495 -14.44 -19.48 21.54
N LYS A 496 -14.05 -18.97 20.36
CA LYS A 496 -14.24 -19.62 19.04
C LYS A 496 -13.31 -20.82 18.75
N PHE A 497 -12.45 -21.21 19.70
CA PHE A 497 -11.56 -22.36 19.57
C PHE A 497 -12.18 -23.67 20.09
N ALA A 498 -13.26 -23.62 20.88
CA ALA A 498 -13.88 -24.82 21.44
C ALA A 498 -14.92 -25.40 20.48
N LEU A 499 -14.72 -26.66 20.07
CA LEU A 499 -15.64 -27.53 19.30
C LEU A 499 -15.87 -27.09 17.85
N ARG A 500 -14.90 -27.37 16.98
CA ARG A 500 -15.14 -27.38 15.53
C ARG A 500 -15.34 -28.80 15.05
N GLU A 501 -16.18 -28.96 14.03
CA GLU A 501 -16.32 -30.22 13.33
C GLU A 501 -15.03 -30.47 12.52
N ILE A 502 -14.14 -31.29 13.08
CA ILE A 502 -13.00 -31.86 12.37
C ILE A 502 -13.36 -33.30 12.05
N SER A 503 -13.58 -33.59 10.77
CA SER A 503 -14.01 -34.92 10.30
C SER A 503 -13.02 -35.49 9.31
N VAL A 504 -12.86 -36.82 9.33
CA VAL A 504 -12.21 -37.51 8.21
C VAL A 504 -13.23 -37.65 7.07
N LYS A 505 -12.79 -37.44 5.83
CA LYS A 505 -13.62 -37.62 4.64
C LYS A 505 -14.18 -39.05 4.64
N SER A 506 -15.51 -39.20 4.64
CA SER A 506 -16.12 -40.52 4.57
C SER A 506 -15.81 -41.14 3.21
N SER A 507 -15.15 -42.29 3.21
CA SER A 507 -15.01 -43.16 2.04
C SER A 507 -16.40 -43.66 1.66
N SER A 508 -17.11 -42.87 0.85
CA SER A 508 -18.29 -43.38 0.14
C SER A 508 -17.74 -44.22 -1.01
N SER A 509 -18.10 -45.50 -0.98
CA SER A 509 -17.79 -46.53 -1.97
C SER A 509 -18.39 -46.21 -3.33
#